data_AF-X1LCA7-F1
#
_entry.id   AF-X1LCA7-F1
#
_cell.length_a   1.000
_cell.length_b   1.000
_cell.length_c   1.000
_cell.angle_alpha   90.00
_cell.angle_beta   90.00
_cell.angle_gamma   90.00
#
_symmetry.space_group_name_H-M   'P 1'
#
loop_
_entity.id
_entity.type
_entity.pdbx_description
1 polymer ?
#
loop_
_entity_poly.entity_id
_entity_poly.type
_entity_poly.pdbx_seq_one_letter_code
_entity_poly.pdbx_strand_id
1 'polypeptide(L)'
;MAKRKGFTLIELLVVIAIIALLMAILMPALSRVKQQARTVACLANLNQWGLMFAMYCGDNDAYFFTGELNGSRSGMGSGEFWRETMRPYTKDFSDKMWLCPQARKPRSQGGIPQGTWSFVAWETGNDIGSYGLNGWILNIKASRVSGNRNNGWGRTPADWHWGTSEVRSANNVPVFTGSWWVDSWPREHDQPPPTGAGPADTPNTNEMNRVCVDRHNAFVNCLFAWPSYCSFLYFLFVYM
;
A
#
# COMPACT_ATOMS: atom_id res chain seq x y z
N MET A 1 40.84 1.57 57.59
CA MET A 1 40.42 0.39 56.79
C MET A 1 38.94 0.54 56.44
N ALA A 2 38.61 0.72 55.16
CA ALA A 2 37.22 0.82 54.74
C ALA A 2 36.57 -0.57 54.72
N LYS A 3 35.53 -0.79 55.54
CA LYS A 3 34.70 -2.01 55.50
C LYS A 3 34.03 -2.08 54.12
N ARG A 4 34.41 -3.06 53.30
CA ARG A 4 33.67 -3.38 52.07
C ARG A 4 32.30 -3.95 52.46
N LYS A 5 31.22 -3.28 52.07
CA LYS A 5 29.86 -3.81 52.20
C LYS A 5 29.69 -4.94 51.18
N GLY A 6 29.38 -6.15 51.65
CA GLY A 6 29.07 -7.30 50.80
C GLY A 6 27.63 -7.21 50.31
N PHE A 7 27.40 -7.54 49.04
CA PHE A 7 26.07 -7.62 48.44
C PHE A 7 25.39 -8.91 48.90
N THR A 8 24.18 -8.83 49.46
CA THR A 8 23.45 -10.01 49.93
C THR A 8 22.62 -10.63 48.80
N LEU A 9 22.39 -11.94 48.86
CA LEU A 9 21.52 -12.65 47.89
C LEU A 9 20.08 -12.09 47.87
N ILE A 10 19.59 -11.60 49.01
CA ILE A 10 18.25 -11.03 49.15
C ILE A 10 18.15 -9.69 48.38
N GLU A 11 19.15 -8.83 48.49
CA GLU A 11 19.19 -7.57 47.73
C GLU A 11 19.19 -7.82 46.22
N LEU A 12 19.93 -8.83 45.77
CA LEU A 12 19.91 -9.24 44.36
C LEU A 12 18.52 -9.72 43.92
N LEU A 13 17.87 -10.54 44.75
CA LEU A 13 16.58 -11.13 44.45
C LEU A 13 15.45 -10.09 44.37
N VAL A 14 15.46 -9.10 45.26
CA VAL A 14 14.47 -8.00 45.22
C VAL A 14 14.65 -7.15 43.97
N VAL A 15 15.89 -6.87 43.56
CA VAL A 15 16.17 -6.07 42.37
C VAL A 15 15.68 -6.76 41.10
N ILE A 16 15.96 -8.06 40.93
CA ILE A 16 15.46 -8.79 39.75
C ILE A 16 13.92 -8.89 39.75
N ALA A 17 13.28 -8.99 40.93
CA ALA A 17 11.83 -9.01 41.04
C ALA A 17 11.21 -7.68 40.58
N ILE A 18 11.82 -6.55 40.96
CA ILE A 18 11.37 -5.22 40.51
C ILE A 18 11.60 -5.06 39.00
N ILE A 19 12.75 -5.48 38.46
CA ILE A 19 13.02 -5.42 37.01
C ILE A 19 12.00 -6.26 36.24
N ALA A 20 11.69 -7.47 36.72
CA ALA A 20 10.70 -8.35 36.09
C ALA A 20 9.31 -7.72 36.07
N LEU A 21 8.89 -7.09 37.17
CA LEU A 21 7.61 -6.37 37.25
C LEU A 21 7.56 -5.20 36.25
N LEU A 22 8.63 -4.40 36.18
CA LEU A 22 8.72 -3.28 35.24
C LEU A 22 8.71 -3.76 33.78
N MET A 23 9.45 -4.81 33.46
CA MET A 23 9.48 -5.40 32.12
C MET A 23 8.11 -5.97 31.71
N ALA A 24 7.38 -6.58 32.64
CA ALA A 24 6.04 -7.12 32.38
C ALA A 24 5.06 -6.04 31.89
N ILE A 25 5.17 -4.81 32.39
CA ILE A 25 4.34 -3.68 31.96
C ILE A 25 4.91 -3.02 30.69
N LEU A 26 6.24 -2.98 30.54
CA LEU A 26 6.89 -2.29 29.42
C LEU A 26 6.81 -3.04 28.09
N MET A 27 6.89 -4.38 28.10
CA MET A 27 6.81 -5.20 26.88
C MET A 27 5.52 -4.98 26.06
N PRO A 28 4.31 -5.06 26.65
CA PRO A 28 3.08 -4.81 25.88
C PRO A 28 2.99 -3.38 25.37
N ALA A 29 3.46 -2.39 26.14
CA ALA A 29 3.51 -1.00 25.71
C ALA A 29 4.45 -0.80 24.51
N LEU A 30 5.66 -1.37 24.55
CA LEU A 30 6.64 -1.27 23.46
C LEU A 30 6.15 -1.92 22.17
N SER A 31 5.42 -3.04 22.27
CA SER A 31 4.80 -3.69 21.11
C SER A 31 3.82 -2.76 20.38
N ARG A 32 2.94 -2.08 21.13
CA ARG A 32 1.98 -1.10 20.60
C ARG A 32 2.68 0.09 19.95
N VAL A 33 3.70 0.65 20.61
CA VAL A 33 4.48 1.78 20.07
C VAL A 33 5.15 1.40 18.75
N LYS A 34 5.75 0.20 18.67
CA LYS A 34 6.35 -0.29 17.42
C LYS A 34 5.32 -0.43 16.29
N GLN A 35 4.11 -0.90 16.59
CA GLN A 35 3.04 -1.01 15.60
C GLN A 35 2.60 0.36 15.09
N GLN A 36 2.40 1.33 15.99
CA GLN A 36 2.05 2.70 15.64
C GLN A 36 3.14 3.36 14.79
N ALA A 37 4.41 3.21 15.17
CA ALA A 37 5.54 3.75 14.40
C ALA A 37 5.56 3.22 12.96
N ARG A 38 5.27 1.93 12.75
CA ARG A 38 5.15 1.35 11.40
C ARG A 38 3.96 1.87 10.62
N THR A 39 2.83 2.14 11.28
CA THR A 39 1.68 2.79 10.63
C THR A 39 2.06 4.19 10.16
N VAL A 40 2.68 5.00 11.02
CA VAL A 40 3.16 6.34 10.66
C VAL A 40 4.15 6.30 9.50
N ALA A 41 5.09 5.35 9.51
CA ALA A 41 6.03 5.16 8.39
C ALA A 41 5.32 4.77 7.08
N CYS A 42 4.31 3.89 7.14
CA CYS A 42 3.49 3.56 5.97
C CYS A 42 2.75 4.80 5.41
N LEU A 43 2.22 5.65 6.29
CA LEU A 43 1.58 6.91 5.89
C LEU A 43 2.58 7.88 5.25
N ALA A 44 3.79 7.97 5.80
CA ALA A 44 4.86 8.79 5.22
C ALA A 44 5.22 8.31 3.80
N ASN A 45 5.30 7.00 3.58
CA ASN A 45 5.51 6.43 2.25
C ASN A 45 4.36 6.78 1.29
N LEU A 46 3.10 6.66 1.72
CA LEU A 46 1.95 7.05 0.90
C LEU A 46 1.93 8.54 0.57
N ASN A 47 2.39 9.40 1.49
CA ASN A 47 2.54 10.82 1.21
C ASN A 47 3.61 11.07 0.14
N GLN A 48 4.74 10.35 0.18
CA GLN A 48 5.75 10.41 -0.89
C GLN A 48 5.17 9.94 -2.24
N TRP A 49 4.34 8.89 -2.24
CA TRP A 49 3.57 8.49 -3.42
C TRP A 49 2.66 9.60 -3.93
N GLY A 50 1.94 10.28 -3.05
CA GLY A 50 1.13 11.44 -3.41
C GLY A 50 1.92 12.53 -4.13
N LEU A 51 3.10 12.87 -3.61
CA LEU A 51 3.99 13.84 -4.26
C LEU A 51 4.46 13.36 -5.64
N MET A 52 4.82 12.09 -5.80
CA MET A 52 5.23 11.54 -7.10
C MET A 52 4.10 11.60 -8.13
N PHE A 53 2.88 11.19 -7.75
CA PHE A 53 1.73 11.29 -8.64
C PHE A 53 1.39 12.75 -8.96
N ALA A 54 1.57 13.68 -8.03
CA ALA A 54 1.38 15.13 -8.25
C ALA A 54 2.37 15.70 -9.26
N MET A 55 3.65 15.34 -9.15
CA MET A 55 4.66 15.73 -10.12
C MET A 55 4.34 15.15 -11.49
N TYR A 56 3.99 13.87 -11.57
CA TYR A 56 3.61 13.22 -12.82
C TYR A 56 2.40 13.88 -13.48
N CYS A 57 1.33 14.12 -12.73
CA CYS A 57 0.14 14.78 -13.26
C CYS A 57 0.48 16.20 -13.72
N GLY A 58 1.31 16.94 -12.98
CA GLY A 58 1.79 18.27 -13.38
C GLY A 58 2.52 18.26 -14.72
N ASP A 59 3.31 17.22 -14.99
CA ASP A 59 4.05 17.07 -16.25
C ASP A 59 3.19 16.51 -17.41
N ASN A 60 1.98 16.01 -17.13
CA ASN A 60 1.12 15.31 -18.09
C ASN A 60 -0.29 15.93 -18.19
N ASP A 61 -0.40 17.26 -18.13
CA ASP A 61 -1.68 18.00 -18.26
C ASP A 61 -2.78 17.47 -17.33
N ALA A 62 -2.38 17.15 -16.09
CA ALA A 62 -3.19 16.56 -15.04
C ALA A 62 -3.77 15.16 -15.31
N TYR A 63 -3.39 14.51 -16.42
CA TYR A 63 -3.82 13.16 -16.75
C TYR A 63 -3.09 12.09 -15.94
N PHE A 64 -3.83 11.02 -15.62
CA PHE A 64 -3.25 9.79 -15.07
C PHE A 64 -2.74 8.88 -16.20
N PHE A 65 -2.05 7.80 -15.81
CA PHE A 65 -1.48 6.81 -16.73
C PHE A 65 -2.53 6.23 -17.68
N THR A 66 -2.13 5.96 -18.92
CA THR A 66 -2.97 5.26 -19.90
C THR A 66 -3.01 3.75 -19.70
N GLY A 67 -2.19 3.21 -18.80
CA GLY A 67 -1.95 1.76 -18.67
C GLY A 67 -0.97 1.21 -19.71
N GLU A 68 -0.35 2.10 -20.50
CA GLU A 68 0.66 1.75 -21.51
C GLU A 68 2.08 2.07 -21.02
N LEU A 69 3.03 1.25 -21.45
CA LEU A 69 4.45 1.49 -21.35
C LEU A 69 5.09 1.24 -22.71
N ASN A 70 5.85 2.19 -23.24
CA ASN A 70 6.49 2.09 -24.56
C ASN A 70 5.52 1.68 -25.69
N GLY A 71 4.29 2.22 -25.67
CA GLY A 71 3.24 1.90 -26.65
C GLY A 71 2.68 0.48 -26.55
N SER A 72 2.83 -0.18 -25.39
CA SER A 72 2.35 -1.54 -25.15
C SER A 72 1.62 -1.67 -23.82
N ARG A 73 0.63 -2.57 -23.75
CA ARG A 73 -0.07 -2.96 -22.51
C ARG A 73 0.37 -4.34 -21.98
N SER A 74 1.47 -4.89 -22.50
CA SER A 74 1.98 -6.19 -22.05
C SER A 74 2.34 -6.20 -20.56
N GLY A 75 2.88 -5.10 -20.03
CA GLY A 75 3.24 -4.91 -18.62
C GLY A 75 2.11 -4.47 -17.69
N MET A 76 0.85 -4.38 -18.19
CA MET A 76 -0.25 -3.85 -17.38
C MET A 76 -0.57 -4.75 -16.17
N GLY A 77 -0.53 -6.08 -16.34
CA GLY A 77 -0.82 -7.03 -15.26
C GLY A 77 0.27 -7.17 -14.19
N SER A 78 1.50 -6.74 -14.49
CA SER A 78 2.62 -6.64 -13.54
C SER A 78 2.75 -5.23 -12.96
N GLY A 79 1.83 -4.32 -13.30
CA GLY A 79 1.91 -2.91 -12.90
C GLY A 79 3.10 -2.16 -13.49
N GLU A 80 3.86 -2.77 -14.39
CA GLU A 80 5.11 -2.23 -14.93
C GLU A 80 4.93 -0.80 -15.48
N PHE A 81 3.78 -0.52 -16.10
CA PHE A 81 3.47 0.80 -16.63
C PHE A 81 3.57 1.91 -15.57
N TRP A 82 2.95 1.76 -14.40
CA TRP A 82 3.01 2.80 -13.37
C TRP A 82 4.33 2.73 -12.63
N ARG A 83 4.90 1.53 -12.44
CA ARG A 83 6.15 1.37 -11.72
C ARG A 83 7.32 2.03 -12.43
N GLU A 84 7.49 1.72 -13.72
CA GLU A 84 8.54 2.29 -14.57
C GLU A 84 8.30 3.77 -14.83
N THR A 85 7.05 4.19 -15.07
CA THR A 85 6.73 5.61 -15.30
C THR A 85 6.96 6.47 -14.04
N MET A 86 6.80 5.90 -12.85
CA MET A 86 7.07 6.61 -11.59
C MET A 86 8.56 6.66 -11.25
N ARG A 87 9.41 5.86 -11.92
CA ARG A 87 10.83 5.82 -11.55
C ARG A 87 11.53 7.18 -11.60
N PRO A 88 11.34 8.04 -12.62
CA PRO A 88 12.01 9.34 -12.67
C PRO A 88 11.63 10.29 -11.51
N TYR A 89 10.50 10.05 -10.84
CA TYR A 89 9.98 10.91 -9.77
C TYR A 89 10.48 10.53 -8.38
N THR A 90 11.26 9.46 -8.26
CA THR A 90 11.95 9.08 -7.01
C THR A 90 13.43 8.87 -7.23
N LYS A 91 14.23 9.27 -6.24
CA LYS A 91 15.66 8.88 -6.15
C LYS A 91 15.86 7.60 -5.35
N ASP A 92 14.86 7.23 -4.56
CA ASP A 92 14.88 6.08 -3.68
C ASP A 92 14.04 4.95 -4.28
N PHE A 93 14.72 4.06 -5.01
CA PHE A 93 14.17 2.80 -5.50
C PHE A 93 14.29 1.68 -4.47
N SER A 94 14.70 1.98 -3.24
CA SER A 94 14.81 0.95 -2.23
C SER A 94 13.43 0.41 -1.87
N ASP A 95 13.43 -0.86 -1.46
CA ASP A 95 12.30 -1.55 -0.88
C ASP A 95 11.59 -0.75 0.23
N LYS A 96 12.22 0.26 0.83
CA LYS A 96 11.66 1.01 1.97
C LYS A 96 10.48 1.91 1.60
N MET A 97 10.49 2.55 0.43
CA MET A 97 9.39 3.42 -0.01
C MET A 97 8.24 2.61 -0.61
N TRP A 98 8.59 1.52 -1.30
CA TRP A 98 7.66 0.63 -2.00
C TRP A 98 6.97 -0.36 -1.07
N LEU A 99 7.55 -0.63 0.10
CA LEU A 99 7.00 -1.52 1.12
C LEU A 99 6.47 -0.76 2.32
N CYS A 100 5.29 -1.17 2.75
CA CYS A 100 4.79 -0.93 4.08
C CYS A 100 5.67 -1.72 5.06
N PRO A 101 6.15 -1.11 6.17
CA PRO A 101 6.93 -1.81 7.18
C PRO A 101 6.24 -3.00 7.88
N GLN A 102 4.93 -3.18 7.65
CA GLN A 102 4.15 -4.33 8.11
C GLN A 102 4.13 -5.49 7.09
N ALA A 103 4.41 -5.22 5.82
CA ALA A 103 4.57 -6.24 4.79
C ALA A 103 5.95 -6.90 4.96
N ARG A 104 5.97 -8.07 5.59
CA ARG A 104 7.20 -8.75 6.06
C ARG A 104 7.62 -9.95 5.21
N LYS A 105 6.81 -10.32 4.21
CA LYS A 105 7.04 -11.49 3.36
C LYS A 105 6.96 -11.09 1.89
N PRO A 106 8.07 -10.74 1.23
CA PRO A 106 8.11 -10.70 -0.23
C PRO A 106 7.88 -12.13 -0.74
N ARG A 107 6.96 -12.28 -1.70
CA ARG A 107 6.71 -13.57 -2.36
C ARG A 107 7.37 -13.56 -3.72
N SER A 108 7.97 -14.68 -4.10
CA SER A 108 8.49 -14.91 -5.45
C SER A 108 7.41 -14.71 -6.52
N GLN A 109 7.83 -14.18 -7.68
CA GLN A 109 6.98 -13.82 -8.83
C GLN A 109 5.80 -14.79 -9.11
N GLY A 110 4.60 -14.23 -9.32
CA GLY A 110 3.44 -14.91 -9.89
C GLY A 110 2.64 -15.82 -8.95
N GLY A 111 3.06 -15.99 -7.69
CA GLY A 111 2.35 -16.83 -6.73
C GLY A 111 1.18 -16.11 -6.05
N ILE A 112 -0.06 -16.36 -6.50
CA ILE A 112 -1.28 -15.94 -5.79
C ILE A 112 -1.21 -16.42 -4.33
N PRO A 113 -1.28 -15.53 -3.33
CA PRO A 113 -1.27 -15.95 -1.95
C PRO A 113 -2.57 -16.65 -1.59
N GLN A 114 -2.45 -17.95 -1.27
CA GLN A 114 -3.48 -18.74 -0.61
C GLN A 114 -3.43 -18.38 0.87
N GLY A 115 -4.25 -17.42 1.30
CA GLY A 115 -4.25 -16.95 2.67
C GLY A 115 -3.06 -16.03 3.05
N THR A 116 -3.17 -15.38 4.22
CA THR A 116 -2.19 -14.50 4.89
C THR A 116 -1.81 -13.19 4.18
N TRP A 117 -2.73 -12.56 3.45
CA TRP A 117 -2.49 -11.32 2.71
C TRP A 117 -1.91 -10.16 3.54
N SER A 118 -2.27 -10.08 4.83
CA SER A 118 -1.79 -9.08 5.78
C SER A 118 -0.28 -8.83 5.78
N PHE A 119 0.53 -9.85 5.49
CA PHE A 119 1.99 -9.73 5.56
C PHE A 119 2.69 -9.84 4.22
N VAL A 120 1.94 -10.03 3.14
CA VAL A 120 2.50 -10.31 1.81
C VAL A 120 2.76 -9.02 1.06
N ALA A 121 3.94 -8.94 0.45
CA ALA A 121 4.30 -7.99 -0.59
C ALA A 121 4.34 -8.71 -1.94
N TRP A 122 3.94 -8.02 -3.01
CA TRP A 122 4.10 -8.51 -4.37
C TRP A 122 5.55 -8.33 -4.81
N GLU A 123 5.99 -9.18 -5.72
CA GLU A 123 7.28 -9.10 -6.41
C GLU A 123 7.01 -9.23 -7.90
N THR A 124 7.43 -8.23 -8.68
CA THR A 124 7.22 -8.22 -10.13
C THR A 124 8.47 -7.68 -10.81
N GLY A 125 9.06 -8.44 -11.73
CA GLY A 125 10.38 -8.09 -12.25
C GLY A 125 11.40 -8.09 -11.12
N ASN A 126 12.07 -6.95 -10.93
CA ASN A 126 13.09 -6.77 -9.88
C ASN A 126 12.61 -5.95 -8.67
N ASP A 127 11.35 -5.51 -8.64
CA ASP A 127 10.86 -4.68 -7.53
C ASP A 127 9.85 -5.43 -6.67
N ILE A 128 9.92 -5.12 -5.39
CA ILE A 128 9.05 -5.64 -4.36
C ILE A 128 8.23 -4.46 -3.82
N GLY A 129 6.93 -4.64 -3.70
CA GLY A 129 6.06 -3.60 -3.19
C GLY A 129 4.85 -4.13 -2.46
N SER A 130 4.21 -3.25 -1.70
CA SER A 130 3.01 -3.57 -0.95
C SER A 130 1.95 -2.49 -1.10
N TYR A 131 2.04 -1.71 -2.17
CA TYR A 131 1.03 -0.75 -2.53
C TYR A 131 0.55 -1.06 -3.94
N GLY A 132 -0.71 -0.75 -4.21
CA GLY A 132 -1.35 -1.04 -5.49
C GLY A 132 -2.05 0.18 -6.02
N LEU A 133 -2.00 0.34 -7.34
CA LEU A 133 -2.73 1.37 -8.06
C LEU A 133 -4.21 1.00 -8.18
N ASN A 134 -5.09 1.97 -7.97
CA ASN A 134 -6.48 1.81 -8.37
C ASN A 134 -6.59 1.90 -9.89
N GLY A 135 -6.90 0.79 -10.57
CA GLY A 135 -6.97 0.75 -12.03
C GLY A 135 -8.05 1.66 -12.64
N TRP A 136 -9.08 2.03 -11.88
CA TRP A 136 -10.13 2.94 -12.34
C TRP A 136 -9.65 4.38 -12.59
N ILE A 137 -8.48 4.78 -12.08
CA ILE A 137 -7.94 6.12 -12.35
C ILE A 137 -7.34 6.25 -13.74
N LEU A 138 -7.09 5.13 -14.43
CA LEU A 138 -6.34 5.12 -15.68
C LEU A 138 -7.04 5.91 -16.79
N ASN A 139 -6.27 6.66 -17.57
CA ASN A 139 -6.73 7.36 -18.76
C ASN A 139 -6.85 6.41 -19.96
N ILE A 140 -7.70 5.38 -19.83
CA ILE A 140 -7.85 4.32 -20.83
C ILE A 140 -8.32 4.87 -22.19
N LYS A 141 -9.11 5.95 -22.21
CA LYS A 141 -9.58 6.62 -23.42
C LYS A 141 -8.48 7.23 -24.29
N ALA A 142 -7.36 7.63 -23.68
CA ALA A 142 -6.21 8.20 -24.40
C ALA A 142 -5.26 7.12 -24.95
N SER A 143 -5.59 5.85 -24.72
CA SER A 143 -4.82 4.71 -25.20
C SER A 143 -4.81 4.61 -26.71
N ARG A 144 -3.64 4.32 -27.27
CA ARG A 144 -3.42 4.19 -28.72
C ARG A 144 -3.26 2.75 -29.17
N VAL A 145 -3.22 1.80 -28.24
CA VAL A 145 -3.04 0.36 -28.52
C VAL A 145 -4.40 -0.28 -28.88
N SER A 146 -4.43 -1.34 -29.69
CA SER A 146 -5.62 -2.20 -30.00
C SER A 146 -5.56 -3.60 -29.32
N GLY A 147 -6.65 -4.10 -28.72
CA GLY A 147 -6.65 -5.39 -27.97
C GLY A 147 -7.43 -5.43 -26.64
N ASN A 148 -7.66 -6.64 -26.10
CA ASN A 148 -8.49 -6.90 -24.90
C ASN A 148 -7.90 -6.36 -23.58
N ARG A 149 -6.67 -5.85 -23.58
CA ARG A 149 -6.12 -5.11 -22.43
C ARG A 149 -6.39 -3.62 -22.52
N ASN A 150 -6.93 -3.13 -23.63
CA ASN A 150 -7.15 -1.70 -23.88
C ASN A 150 -8.49 -1.21 -23.36
N ASN A 151 -9.25 -2.12 -22.77
CA ASN A 151 -10.55 -1.91 -22.19
C ASN A 151 -10.52 -2.08 -20.66
N GLY A 152 -9.32 -2.06 -20.05
CA GLY A 152 -9.14 -2.22 -18.61
C GLY A 152 -9.54 -3.61 -18.09
N TRP A 153 -9.24 -4.69 -18.80
CA TRP A 153 -9.67 -6.05 -18.43
C TRP A 153 -11.20 -6.22 -18.41
N GLY A 154 -11.88 -5.67 -19.42
CA GLY A 154 -13.35 -5.65 -19.49
C GLY A 154 -13.99 -4.66 -18.53
N ARG A 155 -13.23 -3.72 -17.96
CA ARG A 155 -13.74 -2.57 -17.21
C ARG A 155 -14.12 -1.47 -18.21
N THR A 156 -15.24 -1.70 -18.88
CA THR A 156 -15.78 -0.81 -19.91
C THR A 156 -17.16 -0.31 -19.53
N PRO A 157 -17.58 0.88 -20.01
CA PRO A 157 -16.88 1.75 -20.96
C PRO A 157 -15.67 2.50 -20.39
N ALA A 158 -14.83 3.04 -21.28
CA ALA A 158 -13.68 3.86 -20.88
C ALA A 158 -14.10 5.10 -20.05
N ASP A 159 -15.34 5.58 -20.22
CA ASP A 159 -15.92 6.70 -19.49
C ASP A 159 -16.13 6.44 -17.99
N TRP A 160 -16.07 5.17 -17.55
CA TRP A 160 -16.09 4.83 -16.13
C TRP A 160 -14.77 5.17 -15.41
N HIS A 161 -13.73 5.51 -16.16
CA HIS A 161 -12.43 5.84 -15.59
C HIS A 161 -12.29 7.33 -15.38
N TRP A 162 -11.69 7.73 -14.25
CA TRP A 162 -11.44 9.14 -13.97
C TRP A 162 -10.50 9.76 -15.01
N GLY A 163 -9.39 9.08 -15.32
CA GLY A 163 -8.42 9.46 -16.36
C GLY A 163 -7.64 10.75 -16.12
N THR A 164 -8.10 11.63 -15.23
CA THR A 164 -7.44 12.87 -14.83
C THR A 164 -7.64 13.11 -13.33
N SER A 165 -6.69 13.82 -12.73
CA SER A 165 -6.76 14.28 -11.35
C SER A 165 -7.75 15.44 -11.16
N GLU A 166 -8.12 16.15 -12.24
CA GLU A 166 -9.01 17.32 -12.21
C GLU A 166 -10.48 16.94 -12.35
N VAL A 167 -10.95 16.05 -11.46
CA VAL A 167 -12.34 15.65 -11.41
C VAL A 167 -13.06 16.34 -10.26
N ARG A 168 -14.38 16.52 -10.41
CA ARG A 168 -15.21 17.03 -9.32
C ARG A 168 -15.06 16.09 -8.11
N SER A 169 -14.80 16.68 -6.94
CA SER A 169 -14.54 15.92 -5.72
C SER A 169 -13.37 14.94 -5.84
N ALA A 170 -12.26 15.37 -6.46
CA ALA A 170 -11.02 14.58 -6.58
C ALA A 170 -10.56 13.96 -5.24
N ASN A 171 -10.81 14.65 -4.12
CA ASN A 171 -10.54 14.17 -2.77
C ASN A 171 -11.30 12.87 -2.37
N ASN A 172 -12.27 12.42 -3.18
CA ASN A 172 -12.98 11.15 -3.00
C ASN A 172 -12.50 10.05 -3.97
N VAL A 173 -11.48 10.32 -4.79
CA VAL A 173 -10.94 9.36 -5.76
C VAL A 173 -9.73 8.64 -5.16
N PRO A 174 -9.84 7.35 -4.81
CA PRO A 174 -8.69 6.59 -4.31
C PRO A 174 -7.72 6.33 -5.47
N VAL A 175 -6.46 6.74 -5.31
CA VAL A 175 -5.40 6.62 -6.33
C VAL A 175 -4.52 5.42 -6.04
N PHE A 176 -4.08 5.30 -4.79
CA PHE A 176 -3.08 4.33 -4.39
C PHE A 176 -3.41 3.83 -2.99
N THR A 177 -3.17 2.56 -2.71
CA THR A 177 -3.57 1.97 -1.42
C THR A 177 -2.62 0.88 -1.00
N GLY A 178 -2.60 0.56 0.29
CA GLY A 178 -2.03 -0.69 0.75
C GLY A 178 -2.68 -1.86 -0.01
N SER A 179 -1.85 -2.66 -0.68
CA SER A 179 -2.33 -3.82 -1.43
C SER A 179 -1.31 -4.95 -1.37
N TRP A 180 -1.78 -6.19 -1.46
CA TRP A 180 -0.89 -7.34 -1.63
C TRP A 180 -0.55 -7.58 -3.11
N TRP A 181 -1.22 -6.91 -4.06
CA TRP A 181 -0.93 -6.95 -5.50
C TRP A 181 -0.62 -5.55 -6.07
N VAL A 182 -0.09 -5.49 -7.29
CA VAL A 182 0.37 -4.24 -7.94
C VAL A 182 -0.75 -3.29 -8.32
N ASP A 183 -1.97 -3.79 -8.45
CA ASP A 183 -3.15 -3.04 -8.84
C ASP A 183 -4.43 -3.72 -8.35
N SER A 184 -5.49 -2.92 -8.29
CA SER A 184 -6.82 -3.36 -7.89
C SER A 184 -7.89 -2.66 -8.71
N TRP A 185 -8.94 -3.40 -9.06
CA TRP A 185 -10.09 -2.94 -9.83
C TRP A 185 -11.40 -3.27 -9.12
N PRO A 186 -11.61 -2.75 -7.88
CA PRO A 186 -12.78 -3.06 -7.07
C PRO A 186 -14.06 -2.59 -7.75
N ARG A 187 -15.11 -3.39 -7.71
CA ARG A 187 -16.46 -3.06 -8.21
C ARG A 187 -17.42 -2.76 -7.06
N GLU A 188 -18.57 -2.15 -7.32
CA GLU A 188 -19.55 -1.83 -6.26
C GLU A 188 -20.09 -3.06 -5.49
N HIS A 189 -20.03 -4.24 -6.10
CA HIS A 189 -20.49 -5.49 -5.49
C HIS A 189 -19.36 -6.31 -4.85
N ASP A 190 -18.12 -5.85 -4.96
CA ASP A 190 -16.98 -6.49 -4.31
C ASP A 190 -17.09 -6.30 -2.79
N GLN A 191 -16.76 -7.34 -2.04
CA GLN A 191 -16.85 -7.39 -0.57
C GLN A 191 -15.45 -7.53 0.02
N PRO A 192 -15.18 -6.94 1.19
CA PRO A 192 -13.92 -7.20 1.89
C PRO A 192 -13.73 -8.71 2.11
N PRO A 193 -12.48 -9.19 2.21
CA PRO A 193 -12.22 -10.61 2.41
C PRO A 193 -12.88 -11.08 3.72
N PRO A 194 -13.50 -12.27 3.73
CA PRO A 194 -14.17 -12.81 4.92
C PRO A 194 -13.21 -13.15 6.06
N THR A 195 -11.90 -13.20 5.80
CA THR A 195 -10.87 -13.44 6.80
C THR A 195 -9.66 -12.56 6.52
N GLY A 196 -8.85 -12.24 7.54
CA GLY A 196 -7.59 -11.51 7.34
C GLY A 196 -6.55 -12.26 6.48
N ALA A 197 -6.77 -13.56 6.25
CA ALA A 197 -5.97 -14.32 5.32
C ALA A 197 -6.38 -14.08 3.85
N GLY A 198 -7.65 -13.76 3.61
CA GLY A 198 -8.24 -13.68 2.28
C GLY A 198 -8.43 -15.04 1.60
N PRO A 199 -9.37 -15.15 0.64
CA PRO A 199 -9.50 -16.34 -0.20
C PRO A 199 -8.32 -16.49 -1.17
N ALA A 200 -8.37 -17.43 -2.12
CA ALA A 200 -7.48 -17.36 -3.28
C ALA A 200 -7.85 -16.13 -4.13
N ASP A 201 -6.87 -15.39 -4.65
CA ASP A 201 -7.16 -14.35 -5.63
C ASP A 201 -7.72 -14.98 -6.90
N THR A 202 -8.75 -14.34 -7.44
CA THR A 202 -9.33 -14.68 -8.73
C THR A 202 -9.47 -13.36 -9.48
N PRO A 203 -8.62 -13.10 -10.51
CA PRO A 203 -8.71 -11.86 -11.27
C PRO A 203 -10.14 -11.63 -11.77
N ASN A 204 -10.62 -10.38 -11.72
CA ASN A 204 -12.00 -10.01 -12.04
C ASN A 204 -13.08 -10.53 -11.08
N THR A 205 -12.72 -11.12 -9.95
CA THR A 205 -13.67 -11.63 -8.95
C THR A 205 -13.32 -11.06 -7.58
N ASN A 206 -14.20 -10.21 -7.05
CA ASN A 206 -14.07 -9.60 -5.74
C ASN A 206 -12.69 -8.95 -5.50
N GLU A 207 -12.35 -7.90 -6.25
CA GLU A 207 -11.00 -7.31 -6.19
C GLU A 207 -10.75 -6.44 -4.96
N MET A 208 -11.80 -6.19 -4.15
CA MET A 208 -11.64 -5.59 -2.82
C MET A 208 -10.72 -6.41 -1.92
N ASN A 209 -10.64 -7.71 -2.17
CA ASN A 209 -9.65 -8.63 -1.61
C ASN A 209 -8.19 -8.15 -1.71
N ARG A 210 -7.84 -7.45 -2.80
CA ARG A 210 -6.48 -6.96 -3.02
C ARG A 210 -6.12 -5.78 -2.12
N VAL A 211 -7.13 -5.06 -1.63
CA VAL A 211 -6.98 -3.77 -0.94
C VAL A 211 -7.32 -3.86 0.54
N CYS A 212 -8.38 -4.60 0.89
CA CYS A 212 -8.84 -4.79 2.26
C CYS A 212 -7.97 -5.79 3.03
N VAL A 213 -6.71 -5.41 3.20
CA VAL A 213 -5.67 -6.20 3.85
C VAL A 213 -5.38 -5.59 5.22
N ASP A 214 -5.58 -6.35 6.29
CA ASP A 214 -5.29 -5.87 7.64
C ASP A 214 -3.78 -5.84 7.92
N ARG A 215 -3.15 -4.70 7.62
CA ARG A 215 -1.75 -4.39 7.99
C ARG A 215 -1.65 -3.49 9.20
N HIS A 216 -2.71 -2.76 9.50
CA HIS A 216 -2.68 -1.62 10.42
C HIS A 216 -3.73 -1.71 11.52
N ASN A 217 -4.15 -2.93 11.91
CA ASN A 217 -5.12 -3.17 12.99
C ASN A 217 -6.54 -2.75 12.59
N ALA A 218 -7.06 -3.39 11.54
CA ALA A 218 -8.36 -3.15 10.89
C ALA A 218 -8.47 -1.81 10.14
N PHE A 219 -7.35 -1.24 9.71
CA PHE A 219 -7.32 -0.04 8.87
C PHE A 219 -6.59 -0.28 7.55
N VAL A 220 -7.10 0.32 6.48
CA VAL A 220 -6.46 0.38 5.17
C VAL A 220 -6.05 1.81 4.91
N ASN A 221 -4.76 2.04 4.68
CA ASN A 221 -4.27 3.35 4.32
C ASN A 221 -4.41 3.53 2.81
N CYS A 222 -5.08 4.61 2.40
CA CYS A 222 -5.29 4.96 1.01
C CYS A 222 -4.91 6.42 0.76
N LEU A 223 -4.29 6.66 -0.39
CA LEU A 223 -3.99 7.94 -0.99
C LEU A 223 -5.13 8.31 -1.93
N PHE A 224 -5.68 9.50 -1.74
CA PHE A 224 -6.72 10.07 -2.61
C PHE A 224 -6.13 11.13 -3.55
N ALA A 225 -6.79 11.34 -4.69
CA ALA A 225 -6.43 12.41 -5.59
C ALA A 225 -6.68 13.78 -4.93
N TRP A 226 -5.90 14.78 -5.34
CA TRP A 226 -6.04 16.16 -4.88
C TRP A 226 -6.61 17.02 -6.02
N PRO A 227 -7.41 18.04 -5.71
CA PRO A 227 -7.69 19.10 -6.66
C PRO A 227 -6.43 19.93 -6.88
N SER A 228 -6.26 20.49 -8.09
CA SER A 228 -5.12 21.32 -8.53
C SER A 228 -4.80 22.53 -7.64
N TYR A 229 -5.61 22.81 -6.61
CA TYR A 229 -5.55 24.00 -5.76
C TYR A 229 -5.50 23.73 -4.24
N CYS A 230 -5.48 22.48 -3.76
CA CYS A 230 -5.56 22.23 -2.32
C CYS A 230 -4.71 21.04 -1.85
N SER A 231 -3.68 21.34 -1.05
CA SER A 231 -2.63 20.44 -0.61
C SER A 231 -2.97 19.73 0.71
N PHE A 232 -3.95 18.82 0.79
CA PHE A 232 -4.08 17.95 1.99
C PHE A 232 -4.64 16.56 1.66
N LEU A 233 -3.88 15.51 2.05
CA LEU A 233 -4.31 14.11 2.05
C LEU A 233 -5.47 13.91 3.03
N TYR A 234 -6.54 13.24 2.60
CA TYR A 234 -7.58 12.72 3.49
C TYR A 234 -7.50 11.19 3.55
N PHE A 235 -7.59 10.63 4.76
CA PHE A 235 -7.53 9.20 5.05
C PHE A 235 -8.94 8.61 5.07
N LEU A 236 -9.15 7.47 4.41
CA LEU A 236 -10.42 6.73 4.49
C LEU A 236 -10.34 5.68 5.61
N PHE A 237 -11.29 5.76 6.54
CA PHE A 237 -11.53 4.75 7.56
C PHE A 237 -12.52 3.73 7.01
N VAL A 238 -12.05 2.53 6.65
CA VAL A 238 -12.94 1.38 6.47
C VAL A 238 -12.90 0.58 7.77
N TYR A 239 -13.98 0.65 8.55
CA TYR A 239 -14.19 -0.29 9.64
C TYR A 239 -14.46 -1.66 9.02
N MET A 240 -13.58 -2.63 9.27
CA MET A 240 -13.82 -4.06 9.01
C MET A 240 -14.72 -4.65 10.09
#